data_AF-A0A183K017-F1
#
_entry.id   AF-A0A183K017-F1
#
_cell.length_a   1.000
_cell.length_b   1.000
_cell.length_c   1.000
_cell.angle_alpha   90.00
_cell.angle_beta   90.00
_cell.angle_gamma   90.00
#
_symmetry.space_group_name_H-M   'P 1'
#
loop_
_entity.id
_entity.type
_entity.pdbx_description
1 polymer ?
#
loop_
_entity_poly.entity_id
_entity_poly.type
_entity_poly.pdbx_seq_one_letter_code
_entity_poly.pdbx_strand_id
1 'polypeptide(L)'
;MQMPELNAFAVLVQLMNDYRLREMYKPSMMELGVCMYQLEQLIADNLPELYTHFRTQSFAPSLYASAWFLTLFSTILPIPCATRVMDFYIVEVCFYFLK
;
A
#
# COMPACT_ATOMS: atom_id res chain seq x y z
N MET A 1 -14.00 18.20 3.72
CA MET A 1 -14.48 16.81 3.59
C MET A 1 -14.71 16.57 2.11
N GLN A 2 -13.96 15.67 1.46
CA GLN A 2 -13.93 15.58 -0.01
C GLN A 2 -15.25 15.08 -0.62
N MET A 3 -16.10 14.42 0.17
CA MET A 3 -17.40 13.93 -0.26
C MET A 3 -18.35 13.70 0.94
N PRO A 4 -19.68 13.64 0.71
CA PRO A 4 -20.65 13.25 1.74
C PRO A 4 -20.44 11.82 2.24
N GLU A 5 -20.90 11.53 3.46
CA GLU A 5 -20.72 10.24 4.15
C GLU A 5 -21.16 9.02 3.31
N LEU A 6 -22.36 9.08 2.72
CA LEU A 6 -22.90 7.98 1.92
C LEU A 6 -21.99 7.65 0.72
N ASN A 7 -21.48 8.69 0.06
CA ASN A 7 -20.59 8.52 -1.08
C ASN A 7 -19.22 8.00 -0.64
N ALA A 8 -18.72 8.46 0.51
CA ALA A 8 -17.49 7.94 1.11
C ALA A 8 -17.58 6.45 1.42
N PHE A 9 -18.70 6.02 2.01
CA PHE A 9 -18.95 4.61 2.28
C PHE A 9 -19.04 3.79 0.98
N ALA A 10 -19.76 4.28 -0.03
CA ALA A 10 -19.87 3.60 -1.32
C ALA A 10 -18.49 3.41 -1.98
N VAL A 11 -17.65 4.45 -1.99
CA VAL A 11 -16.27 4.37 -2.50
C VAL A 11 -15.43 3.39 -1.69
N LEU A 12 -15.54 3.40 -0.35
CA LEU A 12 -14.82 2.46 0.50
C LEU A 12 -15.21 1.00 0.21
N VAL A 13 -16.50 0.72 0.04
CA VAL A 13 -16.98 -0.62 -0.34
C VAL A 13 -16.37 -1.05 -1.68
N GLN A 14 -16.32 -0.14 -2.65
CA GLN A 14 -15.72 -0.41 -3.94
C GLN A 14 -14.21 -0.68 -3.82
N LEU A 15 -13.49 0.14 -3.08
CA LEU A 15 -12.06 -0.04 -2.82
C LEU A 15 -11.75 -1.40 -2.19
N MET A 16 -12.53 -1.79 -1.19
CA MET A 16 -12.32 -3.04 -0.48
C MET A 16 -12.64 -4.27 -1.33
N ASN A 17 -13.65 -4.21 -2.19
CA ASN A 17 -14.07 -5.36 -2.99
C ASN A 17 -13.42 -5.34 -4.39
N ASP A 18 -13.80 -4.38 -5.23
CA ASP A 18 -13.43 -4.36 -6.64
C ASP A 18 -11.95 -4.02 -6.81
N TYR A 19 -11.42 -3.09 -6.01
CA TYR A 19 -10.00 -2.71 -6.08
C TYR A 19 -9.08 -3.65 -5.29
N ARG A 20 -9.63 -4.72 -4.72
CA ARG A 20 -8.90 -5.76 -3.96
C ARG A 20 -8.11 -5.23 -2.76
N LEU A 21 -8.40 -4.04 -2.25
CA LEU A 21 -7.72 -3.48 -1.08
C LEU A 21 -7.90 -4.38 0.16
N ARG A 22 -9.02 -5.10 0.26
CA ARG A 22 -9.29 -6.07 1.35
C ARG A 22 -8.27 -7.20 1.44
N GLU A 23 -7.62 -7.58 0.34
CA GLU A 23 -6.65 -8.68 0.32
C GLU A 23 -5.50 -8.44 1.30
N MET A 24 -5.11 -7.17 1.49
CA MET A 24 -4.08 -6.75 2.44
C MET A 24 -4.50 -6.89 3.91
N TYR A 25 -5.80 -6.99 4.21
CA TYR A 25 -6.34 -7.06 5.57
C TYR A 25 -6.87 -8.45 5.94
N LYS A 26 -6.68 -9.46 5.07
CA LYS A 26 -7.07 -10.83 5.40
C LYS A 26 -6.24 -11.34 6.60
N PRO A 27 -6.81 -12.20 7.47
CA PRO A 27 -6.11 -12.67 8.67
C PRO A 27 -4.74 -13.29 8.43
N SER A 28 -4.54 -13.91 7.26
CA SER A 28 -3.25 -14.51 6.88
C SER A 28 -2.19 -13.48 6.50
N MET A 29 -2.58 -12.24 6.20
CA MET A 29 -1.68 -11.16 5.75
C MET A 29 -0.79 -11.55 4.55
N MET A 30 -1.24 -12.52 3.75
CA MET A 30 -0.46 -13.08 2.64
C MET A 30 -0.08 -12.01 1.62
N GLU A 31 -1.05 -11.21 1.18
CA GLU A 31 -0.81 -10.16 0.18
C GLU A 31 0.14 -9.09 0.72
N LEU A 32 0.00 -8.74 2.00
CA LEU A 32 0.92 -7.83 2.67
C LEU A 32 2.35 -8.40 2.71
N GLY A 33 2.50 -9.69 3.00
CA GLY A 33 3.79 -10.39 2.95
C GLY A 33 4.43 -10.36 1.57
N VAL A 34 3.63 -10.52 0.50
CA VAL A 34 4.11 -10.38 -0.89
C VAL A 34 4.62 -8.96 -1.14
N CYS A 35 3.89 -7.93 -0.71
CA CYS A 35 4.34 -6.55 -0.84
C CYS A 35 5.64 -6.27 -0.06
N MET A 36 5.79 -6.84 1.15
CA MET A 36 7.04 -6.72 1.92
C MET A 36 8.23 -7.34 1.17
N TYR A 37 8.04 -8.52 0.60
CA TYR A 37 9.08 -9.18 -0.19
C TYR A 37 9.43 -8.37 -1.44
N GLN A 38 8.44 -7.89 -2.18
CA GLN A 38 8.65 -7.03 -3.34
C GLN A 38 9.41 -5.76 -2.98
N LEU A 39 9.06 -5.12 -1.85
CA LEU A 39 9.78 -3.95 -1.36
C LEU A 39 11.24 -4.29 -1.01
N GLU A 40 11.49 -5.44 -0.37
CA GLU A 40 12.85 -5.89 -0.09
C GLU A 40 13.68 -6.05 -1.38
N GLN A 41 13.11 -6.66 -2.42
CA GLN A 41 13.78 -6.85 -3.71
C GLN A 41 14.01 -5.51 -4.43
N LEU A 42 13.03 -4.60 -4.43
CA LEU A 42 13.21 -3.27 -5.01
C LEU A 42 14.33 -2.48 -4.33
N ILE A 43 14.47 -2.61 -2.99
CA ILE A 43 15.58 -2.01 -2.26
C ILE A 43 16.90 -2.68 -2.64
N ALA A 44 16.93 -4.01 -2.81
CA ALA A 44 18.13 -4.72 -3.25
C ALA A 44 18.61 -4.26 -4.64
N ASP A 45 17.69 -4.11 -5.59
CA ASP A 45 18.00 -3.75 -6.98
C ASP A 45 18.42 -2.28 -7.13
N ASN A 46 17.77 -1.37 -6.41
CA ASN A 46 17.95 0.07 -6.59
C ASN A 46 18.88 0.71 -5.54
N LEU A 47 19.00 0.12 -4.35
CA LEU A 47 19.73 0.66 -3.19
C LEU A 47 20.55 -0.45 -2.48
N PRO A 48 21.54 -1.07 -3.15
CA PRO A 48 22.23 -2.27 -2.66
C PRO A 48 23.01 -2.05 -1.35
N GLU A 49 23.54 -0.85 -1.13
CA GLU A 49 24.22 -0.50 0.14
C GLU A 49 23.23 -0.48 1.31
N LEU A 50 22.05 0.13 1.10
CA LEU A 50 20.99 0.17 2.11
C LEU A 50 20.45 -1.23 2.39
N TYR A 51 20.23 -2.02 1.33
CA TYR A 51 19.83 -3.42 1.45
C TYR A 51 20.81 -4.20 2.34
N THR A 52 22.10 -4.11 2.06
CA THR A 52 23.15 -4.81 2.82
C THR A 52 23.15 -4.37 4.28
N HIS A 53 22.97 -3.08 4.55
CA HIS A 53 22.86 -2.56 5.90
C HIS A 53 21.64 -3.13 6.64
N PHE A 54 20.45 -3.09 6.03
CA PHE A 54 19.23 -3.65 6.61
C PHE A 54 19.36 -5.16 6.86
N ARG A 55 19.95 -5.92 5.94
CA ARG A 55 20.20 -7.35 6.11
C ARG A 55 21.14 -7.64 7.28
N THR A 56 22.21 -6.86 7.43
CA THR A 56 23.17 -7.00 8.53
C THR A 56 22.50 -6.76 9.90
N GLN A 57 21.54 -5.84 9.95
CA GLN A 57 20.80 -5.51 11.17
C GLN A 57 19.53 -6.36 11.37
N SER A 58 19.26 -7.34 10.50
CA SER A 58 17.99 -8.10 10.48
C SER A 58 16.75 -7.18 10.44
N PHE A 59 16.86 -6.04 9.74
CA PHE A 59 15.82 -5.02 9.67
C PHE A 59 14.90 -5.27 8.48
N ALA A 60 13.92 -6.16 8.68
CA ALA A 60 12.97 -6.55 7.65
C ALA A 60 11.93 -5.45 7.33
N PRO A 61 11.42 -5.35 6.08
CA PRO A 61 10.38 -4.39 5.71
C PRO A 61 9.11 -4.45 6.56
N SER A 62 8.74 -5.63 7.07
CA SER A 62 7.58 -5.80 7.94
C SER A 62 7.62 -4.95 9.22
N LEU A 63 8.82 -4.56 9.67
CA LEU A 63 9.04 -3.75 10.87
C LEU A 63 8.68 -2.27 10.68
N TYR A 64 8.73 -1.74 9.46
CA TYR A 64 8.56 -0.30 9.23
C TYR A 64 7.54 0.04 8.13
N ALA A 65 7.35 -0.84 7.14
CA ALA A 65 6.56 -0.54 5.95
C ALA A 65 5.12 -1.05 6.03
N SER A 66 4.79 -1.95 6.97
CA SER A 66 3.45 -2.55 7.08
C SER A 66 2.33 -1.49 7.15
N ALA A 67 2.51 -0.46 7.97
CA ALA A 67 1.57 0.66 8.09
C ALA A 67 1.41 1.46 6.79
N TRP A 68 2.45 1.54 5.95
CA TRP A 68 2.41 2.29 4.71
C TRP A 68 1.40 1.68 3.74
N PHE A 69 1.46 0.36 3.55
CA PHE A 69 0.53 -0.36 2.68
C PHE A 69 -0.87 -0.44 3.29
N LEU A 70 -0.98 -0.74 4.58
CA LEU A 70 -2.27 -0.86 5.29
C LEU A 70 -3.01 0.46 5.47
N THR A 71 -2.39 1.60 5.20
CA THR A 71 -3.05 2.90 5.34
C THR A 71 -2.95 3.74 4.07
N LEU A 72 -2.46 3.16 2.96
CA LEU A 72 -2.14 3.89 1.73
C LEU A 72 -1.37 5.18 2.04
N PHE A 73 -0.37 5.06 2.92
CA PHE A 73 0.50 6.15 3.40
C PHE A 73 -0.20 7.31 4.14
N SER A 74 -1.51 7.24 4.39
CA SER A 74 -2.28 8.32 5.02
C SER A 74 -1.86 8.66 6.44
N THR A 75 -1.20 7.73 7.14
CA THR A 75 -0.70 7.95 8.51
C THR A 75 0.68 8.60 8.57
N ILE A 76 1.47 8.54 7.49
CA ILE A 76 2.86 9.02 7.46
C ILE A 76 3.06 10.22 6.55
N LEU A 77 2.23 10.38 5.51
CA LEU A 77 2.29 11.50 4.59
C LEU A 77 1.28 12.59 4.96
N PRO A 78 1.59 13.88 4.68
CA PRO A 78 0.59 14.94 4.74
C PRO A 78 -0.61 14.64 3.85
N ILE A 79 -1.80 15.09 4.28
CA ILE A 79 -3.07 14.82 3.59
C ILE A 79 -3.01 15.07 2.07
N PRO A 80 -2.46 16.19 1.55
CA PRO A 80 -2.40 16.42 0.10
C PRO A 80 -1.55 15.39 -0.68
N CYS A 81 -0.54 14.81 -0.04
CA CYS A 81 0.27 13.75 -0.63
C CYS A 81 -0.46 12.40 -0.57
N ALA A 82 -1.06 12.08 0.58
CA ALA A 82 -1.85 10.87 0.75
C ALA A 82 -3.04 10.80 -0.23
N THR A 83 -3.70 11.93 -0.50
CA THR A 83 -4.78 11.98 -1.49
C THR A 83 -4.28 11.66 -2.90
N ARG A 84 -3.08 12.12 -3.28
CA ARG A 84 -2.49 11.77 -4.58
C ARG A 84 -2.16 10.27 -4.67
N VAL A 85 -1.69 9.67 -3.58
CA VAL A 85 -1.46 8.22 -3.54
C VAL A 85 -2.76 7.46 -3.74
N MET A 86 -3.86 7.90 -3.12
CA MET A 86 -5.20 7.33 -3.39
C MET A 86 -5.63 7.53 -4.84
N ASP A 87 -5.42 8.70 -5.43
CA ASP A 87 -5.76 8.97 -6.83
C ASP A 87 -5.03 7.98 -7.76
N PHE A 88 -3.72 7.79 -7.57
CA PHE A 88 -2.95 6.80 -8.34
C PHE A 88 -3.45 5.37 -8.13
N TYR A 89 -3.76 4.99 -6.89
CA TYR A 89 -4.27 3.66 -6.57
C TYR A 89 -5.59 3.38 -7.30
N ILE A 90 -6.51 4.34 -7.31
CA ILE A 90 -7.80 4.23 -7.99
C ILE A 90 -7.60 4.18 -9.51
N VAL A 91 -6.75 5.06 -10.07
CA VAL A 91 -6.53 5.10 -11.52
C VAL A 91 -5.91 3.79 -12.04
N GLU A 92 -4.82 3.34 -11.43
CA GLU A 92 -4.08 2.14 -11.87
C GLU A 92 -4.95 0.88 -11.83
N VAL A 93 -5.64 0.63 -10.71
CA VAL A 93 -6.46 -0.57 -10.55
C VAL A 93 -7.71 -0.52 -11.45
N CYS A 94 -8.26 0.66 -11.72
CA CYS A 94 -9.34 0.84 -12.69
C CYS A 94 -8.87 0.53 -14.12
N PHE A 95 -7.62 0.87 -14.47
CA PHE A 95 -7.01 0.48 -15.75
C PHE A 95 -6.84 -1.04 -15.90
N TYR A 96 -6.51 -1.76 -14.81
CA TYR A 96 -6.45 -3.24 -14.84
C TYR A 96 -7.83 -3.90 -14.99
N PHE A 97 -8.93 -3.22 -14.62
CA PHE A 97 -10.30 -3.72 -14.77
C PHE A 97 -10.90 -3.50 -16.17
N LEU A 98 -10.37 -2.56 -16.95
CA LEU A 98 -10.81 -2.23 -18.32
C LEU A 98 -10.05 -3.00 -19.41
N LYS A 99 -9.15 -3.92 -19.02
CA LYS A 99 -8.49 -4.89 -19.90
C LYS A 99 -8.97 -6.30 -19.59
#